data_AF-A0A3B0X0Y7-F1
#
_entry.id   AF-A0A3B0X0Y7-F1
#
_cell.length_a   1.000
_cell.length_b   1.000
_cell.length_c   1.000
_cell.angle_alpha   90.00
_cell.angle_beta   90.00
_cell.angle_gamma   90.00
#
_symmetry.space_group_name_H-M   'P 1'
#
loop_
_entity.id
_entity.type
_entity.pdbx_description
1 polymer ?
#
loop_
_entity_poly.entity_id
_entity_poly.type
_entity_poly.pdbx_seq_one_letter_code
_entity_poly.pdbx_strand_id
1 'polypeptide(L)'
;MKNIFLSTALLSVISIVPQAANAALIDGSVLDFDGVFLSGNVTALPAVGSGSWFSMQLDPEPALPVITSISSFNGLVIGTTQVASVSTPNIDNPWGFSGNTGVHQSTSNTNIISASGDTATIDFSGWGVSWNGIPNINLGAGDSNGIATITCDTGSGCGNGAGYVLDYFATVPTNSSSLKGGIKYRLHLEGTISAVPVPAAVWLFGSGLIGLTGIARRKR
;
A
#
# COMPACT_ATOMS: atom_id res chain seq x y z
N MET A 1 36.82 -35.33 -59.18
CA MET A 1 36.66 -35.55 -57.73
C MET A 1 36.35 -34.20 -57.09
N LYS A 2 35.09 -33.97 -56.68
CA LYS A 2 34.61 -32.72 -56.09
C LYS A 2 34.28 -32.98 -54.62
N ASN A 3 35.01 -32.33 -53.72
CA ASN A 3 34.82 -32.47 -52.28
C ASN A 3 33.78 -31.43 -51.82
N ILE A 4 32.67 -31.92 -51.26
CA ILE A 4 31.61 -31.09 -50.67
C ILE A 4 31.90 -31.01 -49.17
N PHE A 5 32.29 -29.83 -48.70
CA PHE A 5 32.40 -29.52 -47.27
C PHE A 5 31.00 -29.12 -46.75
N LEU A 6 30.39 -29.96 -45.92
CA LEU A 6 29.22 -29.60 -45.13
C LEU A 6 29.67 -28.80 -43.91
N SER A 7 29.29 -27.53 -43.85
CA SER A 7 29.50 -26.65 -42.70
C SER A 7 28.27 -26.72 -41.80
N THR A 8 28.40 -27.40 -40.65
CA THR A 8 27.34 -27.52 -39.65
C THR A 8 27.33 -26.25 -38.79
N ALA A 9 26.40 -25.33 -39.07
CA ALA A 9 26.18 -24.15 -38.25
C ALA A 9 25.39 -24.55 -36.99
N LEU A 10 26.05 -24.58 -35.83
CA LEU A 10 25.41 -24.71 -34.53
C LEU A 10 24.63 -23.41 -34.23
N LEU A 11 23.30 -23.46 -34.29
CA LEU A 11 22.43 -22.41 -33.78
C LEU A 11 22.32 -22.55 -32.25
N SER A 12 23.09 -21.76 -31.52
CA SER A 12 22.92 -21.56 -30.08
C SER A 12 21.66 -20.71 -29.85
N VAL A 13 20.57 -21.36 -29.44
CA VAL A 13 19.35 -20.69 -28.98
C VAL A 13 19.63 -20.08 -27.61
N ILE A 14 20.00 -18.80 -27.60
CA ILE A 14 20.08 -18.00 -26.37
C ILE A 14 18.64 -17.82 -25.89
N SER A 15 18.25 -18.66 -24.94
CA SER A 15 16.97 -18.51 -24.23
C SER A 15 17.15 -17.34 -23.26
N ILE A 16 16.80 -16.14 -23.72
CA ILE A 16 16.64 -14.97 -22.83
C ILE A 16 15.40 -15.27 -22.00
N VAL A 17 15.57 -15.93 -20.87
CA VAL A 17 14.53 -15.96 -19.85
C VAL A 17 14.39 -14.50 -19.42
N PRO A 18 13.22 -13.87 -19.59
CA PRO A 18 12.99 -12.56 -19.02
C PRO A 18 13.13 -12.75 -17.50
N GLN A 19 14.28 -12.35 -16.97
CA GLN A 19 14.43 -12.18 -15.55
C GLN A 19 13.45 -11.05 -15.24
N ALA A 20 12.29 -11.40 -14.67
CA ALA A 20 11.43 -10.41 -14.06
C ALA A 20 12.34 -9.69 -13.08
N ALA A 21 12.75 -8.47 -13.42
CA ALA A 21 13.28 -7.57 -12.43
C ALA A 21 12.11 -7.41 -11.47
N ASN A 22 12.15 -8.16 -10.36
CA ASN A 22 11.15 -8.07 -9.31
C ASN A 22 11.17 -6.61 -8.90
N ALA A 23 10.19 -5.86 -9.41
CA ALA A 23 10.13 -4.44 -9.17
C ALA A 23 9.89 -4.29 -7.68
N ALA A 24 10.83 -3.66 -6.97
CA ALA A 24 10.62 -3.30 -5.60
C ALA A 24 9.36 -2.43 -5.48
N LEU A 25 8.75 -2.40 -4.30
CA LEU A 25 7.76 -1.37 -3.98
C LEU A 25 8.37 0.01 -4.30
N ILE A 26 7.63 0.85 -5.02
CA ILE A 26 8.06 2.20 -5.41
C ILE A 26 7.03 3.24 -4.98
N ASP A 27 7.47 4.50 -4.82
CA ASP A 27 6.55 5.62 -4.65
C ASP A 27 5.58 5.70 -5.82
N GLY A 28 4.30 5.94 -5.52
CA GLY A 28 3.20 5.84 -6.47
C GLY A 28 2.73 4.40 -6.71
N SER A 29 3.13 3.41 -5.91
CA SER A 29 2.38 2.15 -5.85
C SER A 29 1.10 2.37 -5.06
N VAL A 30 -0.01 1.77 -5.50
CA VAL A 30 -1.26 1.71 -4.73
C VAL A 30 -1.32 0.36 -4.03
N LEU A 31 -1.56 0.40 -2.72
CA LEU A 31 -1.90 -0.77 -1.93
C LEU A 31 -3.43 -0.87 -1.91
N ASP A 32 -3.97 -1.70 -2.79
CA ASP A 32 -5.38 -2.03 -2.84
C ASP A 32 -5.65 -3.16 -1.86
N PHE A 33 -6.68 -3.01 -1.02
CA PHE A 33 -6.97 -3.96 0.05
C PHE A 33 -8.44 -4.33 0.14
N ASP A 34 -8.65 -5.62 0.38
CA ASP A 34 -9.99 -6.21 0.50
C ASP A 34 -10.47 -6.14 1.94
N GLY A 35 -11.78 -5.97 2.12
CA GLY A 35 -12.38 -6.03 3.45
C GLY A 35 -12.69 -7.46 3.89
N VAL A 36 -12.57 -7.71 5.19
CA VAL A 36 -13.09 -8.94 5.78
C VAL A 36 -14.62 -8.90 5.78
N PHE A 37 -15.28 -9.99 5.39
CA PHE A 37 -16.72 -10.19 5.65
C PHE A 37 -16.96 -10.52 7.13
N LEU A 38 -16.82 -9.52 8.01
CA LEU A 38 -17.25 -9.63 9.41
C LEU A 38 -18.64 -9.04 9.56
N SER A 39 -19.56 -9.81 10.14
CA SER A 39 -20.85 -9.26 10.57
C SER A 39 -20.66 -8.49 11.88
N GLY A 40 -20.34 -7.20 11.79
CA GLY A 40 -20.17 -6.31 12.93
C GLY A 40 -18.81 -6.43 13.64
N ASN A 41 -18.74 -5.86 14.85
CA ASN A 41 -17.53 -5.84 15.65
C ASN A 41 -17.25 -7.22 16.24
N VAL A 42 -16.03 -7.72 16.03
CA VAL A 42 -15.57 -8.99 16.60
C VAL A 42 -14.38 -8.76 17.53
N THR A 43 -14.17 -9.68 18.46
CA THR A 43 -13.04 -9.67 19.41
C THR A 43 -12.00 -10.75 19.10
N ALA A 44 -12.33 -11.69 18.20
CA ALA A 44 -11.39 -12.70 17.73
C ALA A 44 -10.57 -12.14 16.57
N LEU A 45 -9.24 -12.23 16.67
CA LEU A 45 -8.33 -11.83 15.61
C LEU A 45 -8.63 -12.63 14.33
N PRO A 46 -8.93 -11.97 13.20
CA PRO A 46 -9.09 -12.65 11.93
C PRO A 46 -7.82 -13.42 11.56
N ALA A 47 -7.98 -14.56 10.89
CA ALA A 47 -6.84 -15.27 10.32
C ALA A 47 -6.23 -14.45 9.17
N VAL A 48 -4.92 -14.58 8.96
CA VAL A 48 -4.25 -14.05 7.76
C VAL A 48 -4.96 -14.60 6.51
N GLY A 49 -5.18 -13.74 5.52
CA GLY A 49 -5.96 -14.01 4.31
C GLY A 49 -7.47 -13.81 4.48
N SER A 50 -7.93 -13.30 5.62
CA SER A 50 -9.35 -12.97 5.82
C SER A 50 -9.71 -11.59 5.28
N GLY A 51 -8.72 -10.75 4.94
CA GLY A 51 -8.91 -9.36 4.53
C GLY A 51 -8.48 -8.35 5.59
N SER A 52 -8.82 -7.10 5.35
CA SER A 52 -8.28 -5.95 6.07
C SER A 52 -9.14 -5.47 7.22
N TRP A 53 -8.48 -5.06 8.29
CA TRP A 53 -9.12 -4.61 9.52
C TRP A 53 -8.21 -3.65 10.30
N PHE A 54 -8.81 -2.89 11.20
CA PHE A 54 -8.09 -2.27 12.30
C PHE A 54 -8.71 -2.68 13.63
N SER A 55 -7.96 -2.48 14.70
CA SER A 55 -8.45 -2.73 16.04
C SER A 55 -8.03 -1.62 17.00
N MET A 56 -8.88 -1.36 17.99
CA MET A 56 -8.60 -0.44 19.08
C MET A 56 -8.93 -1.10 20.41
N GLN A 57 -8.01 -0.98 21.37
CA GLN A 57 -8.21 -1.46 22.73
C GLN A 57 -8.86 -0.38 23.60
N LEU A 58 -10.20 -0.39 23.67
CA LEU A 58 -10.98 0.60 24.41
C LEU A 58 -10.93 0.42 25.93
N ASP A 59 -10.82 -0.84 26.37
CA ASP A 59 -10.75 -1.22 27.78
C ASP A 59 -9.35 -1.72 28.12
N PRO A 60 -8.86 -1.51 29.35
CA PRO A 60 -7.57 -2.03 29.79
C PRO A 60 -7.48 -3.56 29.63
N GLU A 61 -6.26 -4.05 29.42
CA GLU A 61 -6.01 -5.50 29.47
C GLU A 61 -6.55 -6.10 30.78
N PRO A 62 -7.21 -7.26 30.73
CA PRO A 62 -7.17 -8.27 29.66
C PRO A 62 -8.29 -8.16 28.61
N ALA A 63 -9.03 -7.05 28.54
CA ALA A 63 -10.09 -6.91 27.54
C ALA A 63 -9.55 -7.02 26.11
N LEU A 64 -10.23 -7.81 25.28
CA LEU A 64 -9.87 -8.01 23.88
C LEU A 64 -10.12 -6.72 23.08
N PRO A 65 -9.27 -6.39 22.10
CA PRO A 65 -9.49 -5.24 21.25
C PRO A 65 -10.74 -5.44 20.38
N VAL A 66 -11.39 -4.34 20.04
CA VAL A 66 -12.52 -4.35 19.11
C VAL A 66 -11.97 -4.28 17.70
N ILE A 67 -12.32 -5.24 16.86
CA ILE A 67 -11.85 -5.35 15.48
C ILE A 67 -12.94 -4.88 14.51
N THR A 68 -12.54 -4.05 13.56
CA THR A 68 -13.40 -3.43 12.55
C THR A 68 -12.85 -3.73 11.17
N SER A 69 -13.68 -4.33 10.31
CA SER A 69 -13.34 -4.54 8.90
C SER A 69 -13.24 -3.21 8.15
N ILE A 70 -12.27 -3.10 7.24
CA ILE A 70 -12.10 -1.95 6.35
C ILE A 70 -11.86 -2.43 4.93
N SER A 71 -12.24 -1.62 3.95
CA SER A 71 -12.08 -1.94 2.52
C SER A 71 -11.54 -0.73 1.79
N SER A 72 -10.77 -0.92 0.72
CA SER A 72 -10.20 0.19 -0.05
C SER A 72 -11.27 1.07 -0.70
N PHE A 73 -10.96 2.37 -0.81
CA PHE A 73 -11.67 3.31 -1.67
C PHE A 73 -10.81 3.68 -2.88
N ASN A 74 -9.73 4.46 -2.67
CA ASN A 74 -8.67 4.62 -3.69
C ASN A 74 -7.38 3.86 -3.32
N GLY A 75 -7.39 3.10 -2.22
CA GLY A 75 -6.22 2.41 -1.70
C GLY A 75 -5.21 3.38 -1.04
N LEU A 76 -4.14 2.81 -0.49
CA LEU A 76 -3.03 3.58 0.07
C LEU A 76 -1.97 3.81 -1.02
N VAL A 77 -1.81 5.04 -1.46
CA VAL A 77 -0.84 5.47 -2.47
C VAL A 77 0.47 5.85 -1.79
N ILE A 78 1.48 5.00 -1.96
CA ILE A 78 2.81 5.15 -1.36
C ILE A 78 3.50 6.42 -1.84
N GLY A 79 4.20 7.10 -0.93
CA GLY A 79 4.91 8.35 -1.22
C GLY A 79 4.00 9.58 -1.36
N THR A 80 2.71 9.48 -1.02
CA THR A 80 1.76 10.60 -1.13
C THR A 80 1.03 10.88 0.18
N THR A 81 0.58 12.12 0.33
CA THR A 81 -0.32 12.54 1.41
C THR A 81 -1.76 12.35 0.93
N GLN A 82 -2.56 11.59 1.69
CA GLN A 82 -3.96 11.30 1.41
C GLN A 82 -4.82 11.74 2.60
N VAL A 83 -5.07 13.05 2.66
CA VAL A 83 -6.03 13.62 3.62
C VAL A 83 -7.42 13.10 3.30
N ALA A 84 -8.19 12.76 4.33
CA ALA A 84 -9.55 12.25 4.18
C ALA A 84 -10.48 12.80 5.26
N SER A 85 -11.77 12.81 4.96
CA SER A 85 -12.85 13.05 5.91
C SER A 85 -14.02 12.13 5.59
N VAL A 86 -14.99 11.99 6.50
CA VAL A 86 -16.17 11.14 6.24
C VAL A 86 -16.92 11.56 4.97
N SER A 87 -16.97 12.85 4.65
CA SER A 87 -17.61 13.35 3.41
C SER A 87 -16.71 13.28 2.17
N THR A 88 -15.41 13.06 2.35
CA THR A 88 -14.41 12.99 1.28
C THR A 88 -13.39 11.88 1.60
N PRO A 89 -13.80 10.59 1.56
CA PRO A 89 -12.89 9.48 1.78
C PRO A 89 -11.79 9.48 0.71
N ASN A 90 -10.62 8.93 1.05
CA ASN A 90 -9.48 8.90 0.15
C ASN A 90 -8.77 7.55 0.14
N ILE A 91 -8.45 6.99 1.30
CA ILE A 91 -7.75 5.70 1.40
C ILE A 91 -8.74 4.53 1.37
N ASP A 92 -9.68 4.55 2.31
CA ASP A 92 -10.66 3.49 2.56
C ASP A 92 -12.09 3.99 2.44
N ASN A 93 -13.02 3.04 2.29
CA ASN A 93 -14.45 3.33 2.44
C ASN A 93 -14.73 3.69 3.91
N PRO A 94 -15.69 4.60 4.18
CA PRO A 94 -16.08 4.91 5.55
C PRO A 94 -16.47 3.66 6.34
N TRP A 95 -15.87 3.49 7.51
CA TRP A 95 -16.14 2.38 8.43
C TRP A 95 -16.89 2.85 9.67
N GLY A 96 -17.53 1.91 10.37
CA GLY A 96 -18.25 2.17 11.61
C GLY A 96 -17.51 1.60 12.82
N PHE A 97 -17.23 2.44 13.81
CA PHE A 97 -16.62 2.02 15.07
C PHE A 97 -17.30 2.68 16.26
N SER A 98 -17.76 1.88 17.22
CA SER A 98 -18.50 2.35 18.40
C SER A 98 -19.65 3.31 18.04
N GLY A 99 -20.43 2.95 17.02
CA GLY A 99 -21.58 3.73 16.55
C GLY A 99 -21.27 4.99 15.74
N ASN A 100 -19.99 5.30 15.51
CA ASN A 100 -19.55 6.49 14.78
C ASN A 100 -18.83 6.11 13.48
N THR A 101 -19.01 6.92 12.44
CA THR A 101 -18.30 6.73 11.17
C THR A 101 -16.90 7.33 11.25
N GLY A 102 -15.94 6.65 10.62
CA GLY A 102 -14.59 7.17 10.42
C GLY A 102 -13.98 6.76 9.08
N VAL A 103 -12.82 7.34 8.80
CA VAL A 103 -11.97 7.05 7.63
C VAL A 103 -10.50 7.14 8.05
N HIS A 104 -9.62 6.42 7.37
CA HIS A 104 -8.17 6.56 7.51
C HIS A 104 -7.64 7.70 6.63
N GLN A 105 -6.54 8.29 7.05
CA GLN A 105 -5.83 9.34 6.31
C GLN A 105 -4.33 9.30 6.56
N SER A 106 -3.59 9.95 5.67
CA SER A 106 -2.20 10.35 5.92
C SER A 106 -2.06 11.87 5.82
N THR A 107 -1.48 12.49 6.84
CA THR A 107 -1.17 13.93 6.91
C THR A 107 0.26 14.27 6.48
N SER A 108 1.06 13.24 6.19
CA SER A 108 2.38 13.33 5.55
C SER A 108 2.51 12.21 4.52
N ASN A 109 3.54 12.27 3.69
CA ASN A 109 3.80 11.23 2.69
C ASN A 109 4.16 9.90 3.35
N THR A 110 3.57 8.82 2.86
CA THR A 110 3.90 7.45 3.26
C THR A 110 5.13 6.93 2.51
N ASN A 111 6.29 7.51 2.78
CA ASN A 111 7.52 7.22 2.04
C ASN A 111 8.05 5.81 2.33
N ILE A 112 8.68 5.18 1.34
CA ILE A 112 9.41 3.93 1.53
C ILE A 112 10.70 4.20 2.28
N ILE A 113 10.89 3.53 3.42
CA ILE A 113 12.13 3.58 4.20
C ILE A 113 13.09 2.51 3.70
N SER A 114 12.59 1.29 3.46
CA SER A 114 13.37 0.21 2.87
C SER A 114 12.47 -0.72 2.07
N ALA A 115 13.01 -1.31 1.00
CA ALA A 115 12.35 -2.37 0.23
C ALA A 115 13.42 -3.36 -0.22
N SER A 116 13.35 -4.60 0.29
CA SER A 116 14.34 -5.64 -0.01
C SER A 116 13.70 -7.01 0.03
N GLY A 117 13.91 -7.79 -1.04
CA GLY A 117 13.21 -9.06 -1.21
C GLY A 117 11.71 -8.86 -1.14
N ASP A 118 11.03 -9.74 -0.40
CA ASP A 118 9.57 -9.72 -0.24
C ASP A 118 9.13 -8.88 0.97
N THR A 119 9.96 -7.95 1.43
CA THR A 119 9.65 -7.09 2.59
C THR A 119 9.93 -5.63 2.29
N ALA A 120 9.07 -4.75 2.81
CA ALA A 120 9.27 -3.31 2.77
C ALA A 120 8.86 -2.67 4.10
N THR A 121 9.44 -1.52 4.41
CA THR A 121 9.01 -0.67 5.52
C THR A 121 8.69 0.72 5.01
N ILE A 122 7.63 1.31 5.56
CA ILE A 122 7.10 2.60 5.13
C ILE A 122 6.87 3.53 6.32
N ASP A 123 7.08 4.82 6.09
CA ASP A 123 6.88 5.88 7.06
C ASP A 123 5.38 6.17 7.22
N PHE A 124 4.87 5.91 8.40
CA PHE A 124 3.50 6.16 8.87
C PHE A 124 3.45 7.28 9.91
N SER A 125 4.47 8.14 10.01
CA SER A 125 4.53 9.25 10.97
C SER A 125 3.38 10.26 10.86
N GLY A 126 2.70 10.34 9.70
CA GLY A 126 1.49 11.11 9.49
C GLY A 126 0.20 10.29 9.45
N TRP A 127 0.23 9.02 9.85
CA TRP A 127 -0.97 8.18 9.87
C TRP A 127 -1.98 8.70 10.88
N GLY A 128 -3.26 8.66 10.53
CA GLY A 128 -4.32 9.07 11.43
C GLY A 128 -5.69 8.64 10.94
N VAL A 129 -6.69 8.98 11.74
CA VAL A 129 -8.10 8.75 11.39
C VAL A 129 -8.91 10.02 11.59
N SER A 130 -9.90 10.25 10.73
CA SER A 130 -11.00 11.16 11.03
C SER A 130 -12.16 10.34 11.57
N TRP A 131 -12.64 10.65 12.77
CA TRP A 131 -13.66 9.85 13.45
C TRP A 131 -14.52 10.72 14.37
N ASN A 132 -15.83 10.53 14.36
CA ASN A 132 -16.77 11.25 15.22
C ASN A 132 -16.62 12.79 15.16
N GLY A 133 -16.46 13.34 13.95
CA GLY A 133 -16.28 14.77 13.71
C GLY A 133 -14.91 15.33 14.09
N ILE A 134 -13.99 14.51 14.62
CA ILE A 134 -12.61 14.92 14.86
C ILE A 134 -11.84 14.84 13.53
N PRO A 135 -11.22 15.95 13.07
CA PRO A 135 -10.56 15.97 11.77
C PRO A 135 -9.36 15.03 11.70
N ASN A 136 -8.58 14.90 12.77
CA ASN A 136 -7.43 14.01 12.82
C ASN A 136 -7.12 13.54 14.25
N ILE A 137 -7.22 12.23 14.46
CA ILE A 137 -6.63 11.53 15.60
C ILE A 137 -5.29 11.01 15.11
N ASN A 138 -4.21 11.63 15.58
CA ASN A 138 -2.86 11.28 15.16
C ASN A 138 -2.50 9.89 15.70
N LEU A 139 -2.20 8.98 14.78
CA LEU A 139 -1.76 7.61 15.02
C LEU A 139 -0.36 7.35 14.46
N GLY A 140 0.38 8.39 14.07
CA GLY A 140 1.72 8.26 13.49
C GLY A 140 2.85 8.08 14.50
N ALA A 141 2.51 7.98 15.79
CA ALA A 141 3.46 7.71 16.86
C ALA A 141 2.98 6.55 17.73
N GLY A 142 3.91 5.91 18.44
CA GLY A 142 3.62 4.79 19.33
C GLY A 142 4.59 3.63 19.14
N ASP A 143 4.08 2.42 19.33
CA ASP A 143 4.88 1.20 19.49
C ASP A 143 5.75 0.87 18.28
N SER A 144 5.30 1.18 17.06
CA SER A 144 6.11 1.02 15.84
C SER A 144 6.92 2.25 15.44
N ASN A 145 6.97 3.30 16.27
CA ASN A 145 7.65 4.58 15.97
C ASN A 145 7.26 5.20 14.61
N GLY A 146 6.01 5.00 14.18
CA GLY A 146 5.57 5.49 12.87
C GLY A 146 6.11 4.66 11.69
N ILE A 147 6.46 3.39 11.87
CA ILE A 147 6.94 2.53 10.77
C ILE A 147 5.97 1.36 10.57
N ALA A 148 5.38 1.24 9.39
CA ALA A 148 4.60 0.07 9.01
C ALA A 148 5.49 -0.94 8.25
N THR A 149 5.18 -2.23 8.40
CA THR A 149 5.90 -3.32 7.73
C THR A 149 4.99 -3.97 6.71
N ILE A 150 5.48 -4.14 5.48
CA ILE A 150 4.85 -4.87 4.40
C ILE A 150 5.60 -6.17 4.18
N THR A 151 4.87 -7.28 4.12
CA THR A 151 5.35 -8.58 3.66
C THR A 151 4.58 -8.98 2.40
N CYS A 152 5.28 -9.24 1.32
CA CYS A 152 4.71 -9.59 0.03
C CYS A 152 4.80 -11.10 -0.22
N ASP A 153 4.09 -11.58 -1.25
CA ASP A 153 4.18 -12.96 -1.68
C ASP A 153 5.64 -13.38 -1.96
N THR A 154 5.99 -14.60 -1.58
CA THR A 154 7.37 -15.10 -1.70
C THR A 154 7.85 -15.07 -3.16
N GLY A 155 8.99 -14.42 -3.39
CA GLY A 155 9.62 -14.26 -4.69
C GLY A 155 9.02 -13.15 -5.56
N SER A 156 8.01 -12.42 -5.08
CA SER A 156 7.38 -11.31 -5.83
C SER A 156 8.21 -10.02 -5.80
N GLY A 157 9.06 -9.87 -4.79
CA GLY A 157 9.81 -8.65 -4.54
C GLY A 157 8.96 -7.40 -4.30
N CYS A 158 7.69 -7.57 -3.90
CA CYS A 158 6.72 -6.48 -3.75
C CYS A 158 6.40 -5.72 -5.06
N GLY A 159 6.42 -6.42 -6.20
CA GLY A 159 6.09 -5.84 -7.49
C GLY A 159 4.60 -5.63 -7.74
N ASN A 160 4.30 -4.96 -8.86
CA ASN A 160 2.93 -4.78 -9.33
C ASN A 160 2.23 -6.15 -9.52
N GLY A 161 1.04 -6.28 -8.95
CA GLY A 161 0.23 -7.49 -8.91
C GLY A 161 0.56 -8.44 -7.76
N ALA A 162 1.58 -8.17 -6.94
CA ALA A 162 1.92 -9.02 -5.80
C ALA A 162 0.86 -8.90 -4.70
N GLY A 163 0.53 -10.04 -4.07
CA GLY A 163 -0.16 -10.05 -2.80
C GLY A 163 0.73 -9.45 -1.70
N TYR A 164 0.12 -8.77 -0.74
CA TYR A 164 0.82 -8.21 0.40
C TYR A 164 0.00 -8.28 1.69
N VAL A 165 0.72 -8.24 2.81
CA VAL A 165 0.22 -8.02 4.16
C VAL A 165 0.97 -6.83 4.74
N LEU A 166 0.26 -5.81 5.20
CA LEU A 166 0.81 -4.67 5.93
C LEU A 166 0.33 -4.72 7.37
N ASP A 167 1.26 -4.73 8.31
CA ASP A 167 0.98 -4.59 9.74
C ASP A 167 1.57 -3.29 10.28
N TYR A 168 0.76 -2.60 11.10
CA TYR A 168 1.16 -1.37 11.78
C TYR A 168 0.57 -1.29 13.18
N PHE A 169 1.36 -0.79 14.14
CA PHE A 169 0.95 -0.62 15.52
C PHE A 169 1.22 0.82 15.97
N ALA A 170 0.23 1.40 16.65
CA ALA A 170 0.33 2.74 17.22
C ALA A 170 -0.35 2.80 18.57
N THR A 171 -0.09 3.89 19.29
CA THR A 171 -0.76 4.18 20.55
C THR A 171 -1.28 5.59 20.49
N VAL A 172 -2.57 5.78 20.78
CA VAL A 172 -3.17 7.12 20.81
C VAL A 172 -2.40 7.99 21.81
N PRO A 173 -1.91 9.17 21.40
CA PRO A 173 -1.13 10.04 22.27
C PRO A 173 -1.83 10.35 23.59
N THR A 174 -1.08 10.39 24.69
CA THR A 174 -1.65 10.61 26.03
C THR A 174 -2.27 11.98 26.23
N ASN A 175 -1.87 12.94 25.40
CA ASN A 175 -2.40 14.30 25.34
C ASN A 175 -3.59 14.46 24.37
N SER A 176 -4.11 13.37 23.79
CA SER A 176 -5.29 13.43 22.94
C SER A 176 -6.51 13.84 23.78
N SER A 177 -7.13 14.96 23.44
CA SER A 177 -8.38 15.42 24.06
C SER A 177 -9.60 14.61 23.59
N SER A 178 -9.44 13.89 22.49
CA SER A 178 -10.52 13.23 21.74
C SER A 178 -10.76 11.79 22.15
N LEU A 179 -9.73 11.13 22.65
CA LEU A 179 -9.74 9.74 23.10
C LEU A 179 -8.94 9.65 24.38
N LYS A 180 -9.27 8.69 25.26
CA LYS A 180 -8.38 8.37 26.37
C LYS A 180 -7.02 7.98 25.78
N GLY A 181 -5.99 8.71 26.16
CA GLY A 181 -4.62 8.40 25.81
C GLY A 181 -4.23 6.96 26.14
N GLY A 182 -3.31 6.39 25.38
CA GLY A 182 -2.80 5.03 25.64
C GLY A 182 -3.62 3.90 25.02
N ILE A 183 -4.64 4.21 24.21
CA ILE A 183 -5.37 3.19 23.44
C ILE A 183 -4.43 2.61 22.39
N LYS A 184 -4.20 1.29 22.47
CA LYS A 184 -3.46 0.54 21.45
C LYS A 184 -4.29 0.45 20.18
N TYR A 185 -3.66 0.77 19.07
CA TYR A 185 -4.21 0.68 17.73
C TYR A 185 -3.37 -0.31 16.92
N ARG A 186 -4.05 -1.17 16.16
CA ARG A 186 -3.41 -2.04 15.18
C ARG A 186 -4.13 -1.93 13.86
N LEU A 187 -3.38 -1.78 12.78
CA LEU A 187 -3.85 -1.83 11.42
C LEU A 187 -3.27 -3.06 10.74
N HIS A 188 -4.11 -3.75 9.99
CA HIS A 188 -3.75 -4.90 9.20
C HIS A 188 -4.42 -4.77 7.84
N LEU A 189 -3.62 -4.62 6.78
CA LEU A 189 -4.12 -4.54 5.41
C LEU A 189 -3.62 -5.74 4.63
N GLU A 190 -4.50 -6.36 3.86
CA GLU A 190 -4.17 -7.43 2.94
C GLU A 190 -4.80 -7.14 1.58
N GLY A 191 -4.07 -7.43 0.51
CA GLY A 191 -4.58 -7.26 -0.85
C GLY A 191 -3.47 -7.30 -1.88
N THR A 192 -3.59 -6.48 -2.93
CA THR A 192 -2.65 -6.49 -4.06
C THR A 192 -2.03 -5.13 -4.30
N ILE A 193 -0.76 -5.13 -4.71
CA ILE A 193 -0.07 -3.92 -5.14
C ILE A 193 -0.47 -3.61 -6.58
N SER A 194 -0.92 -2.41 -6.87
CA SER A 194 -1.16 -1.94 -8.24
C SER A 194 -0.29 -0.73 -8.58
N ALA A 195 0.19 -0.66 -9.82
CA ALA A 195 0.90 0.52 -10.29
C ALA A 195 -0.09 1.67 -10.46
N VAL A 196 0.22 2.88 -9.94
CA VAL A 196 -0.57 4.06 -10.29
C VAL A 196 -0.56 4.21 -11.81
N PRO A 197 -1.72 4.32 -12.47
CA PRO A 197 -1.79 4.63 -13.88
C PRO A 197 -1.01 5.92 -14.13
N VAL A 198 0.16 5.79 -14.77
CA VAL A 198 0.96 6.95 -15.13
C VAL A 198 0.06 7.85 -15.96
N PRO A 199 -0.13 9.14 -15.58
CA PRO A 199 -1.06 10.00 -16.28
C PRO A 199 -0.80 9.94 -17.78
N ALA A 200 -1.86 9.83 -18.59
CA ALA A 200 -1.76 9.71 -20.05
C ALA A 200 -0.86 10.80 -20.66
N ALA A 201 -0.72 11.94 -19.97
CA ALA A 201 0.25 12.98 -20.26
C ALA A 201 1.68 12.46 -20.49
N VAL A 202 2.22 11.52 -19.70
CA VAL A 202 3.61 11.03 -19.89
C VAL A 202 3.75 10.29 -21.24
N TRP A 203 2.74 9.50 -21.62
CA TRP A 203 2.69 8.86 -22.93
C TRP A 203 2.52 9.87 -24.07
N LEU A 204 1.72 10.92 -23.87
CA LEU A 204 1.54 12.00 -24.83
C LEU A 204 2.80 12.85 -24.99
N PHE A 205 3.53 13.13 -23.91
CA PHE A 205 4.80 13.85 -23.95
C PHE A 205 5.90 13.00 -24.58
N GLY A 206 5.97 11.71 -24.25
CA GLY A 206 6.93 10.80 -24.87
C GLY A 206 6.71 10.66 -26.38
N SER A 207 5.46 10.41 -26.80
CA SER A 207 5.12 10.29 -28.22
C SER A 207 5.23 11.62 -28.98
N GLY A 208 4.81 12.73 -28.36
CA GLY A 208 4.96 14.06 -28.90
C GLY A 208 6.42 14.47 -29.11
N LEU A 209 7.32 14.18 -28.16
CA LEU A 209 8.74 14.51 -28.27
C LEU A 209 9.44 13.75 -29.40
N ILE A 210 9.11 12.45 -29.55
CA ILE A 210 9.61 11.62 -30.67
C ILE A 210 9.09 12.17 -32.00
N GLY A 211 7.81 12.56 -32.07
CA GLY A 211 7.23 13.19 -33.26
C GLY A 211 7.95 14.49 -33.64
N LEU A 212 8.24 15.35 -32.67
CA LEU A 212 8.94 16.62 -32.88
C LEU A 212 10.39 16.42 -33.34
N THR A 213 11.11 15.46 -32.76
CA THR A 213 12.48 15.14 -33.21
C THR A 213 12.52 14.55 -34.61
N GLY A 214 11.51 13.76 -35.00
CA GLY A 214 11.33 13.29 -36.38
C GLY A 214 11.15 14.43 -37.38
N ILE A 215 10.31 15.43 -37.06
CA ILE A 215 10.09 16.61 -37.90
C ILE A 215 11.36 17.46 -38.02
N ALA A 216 12.10 17.64 -36.92
CA ALA A 216 13.33 18.42 -36.91
C ALA A 216 14.43 17.81 -37.81
N ARG A 217 14.53 16.47 -37.88
CA ARG A 217 15.50 15.79 -38.76
C ARG A 217 15.17 15.92 -40.25
N ARG A 218 13.89 16.02 -40.63
CA ARG A 218 13.48 16.13 -42.04
C ARG A 218 13.87 17.46 -42.69
N LYS A 219 14.21 18.49 -41.90
CA LYS A 219 14.61 19.82 -42.40
C LYS A 219 16.13 19.98 -42.60
N ARG A 220 16.92 18.94 -42.38
CA ARG A 220 18.32 18.85 -42.82
C ARG A 220 18.41 17.95 -44.03
#